data_AF-A0A383CB01-F1
#
_entry.id   AF-A0A383CB01-F1
#
_cell.length_a   1.000
_cell.length_b   1.000
_cell.length_c   1.000
_cell.angle_alpha   90.00
_cell.angle_beta   90.00
_cell.angle_gamma   90.00
#
_symmetry.space_group_name_H-M   'P 1'
#
loop_
_entity.id
_entity.type
_entity.pdbx_description
1 polymer ?
#
loop_
_entity_poly.entity_id
_entity_poly.type
_entity_poly.pdbx_seq_one_letter_code
_entity_poly.pdbx_strand_id
1 'polypeptide(L)'
;MLQLLENDAKYVNDRVTLNPLDGLDLTITGATGLVGLNIICALNYYNNNFAKKRININALSYSKPSGIIYDIFSENSIKSIPGDLDNYNFIKDIPLSDCIIHSAGYGQPGKFLDNKIKTIS
;
A
#
# COMPACT_ATOMS: atom_id res chain seq x y z
N MET A 1 -15.84 8.65 4.89
CA MET A 1 -14.80 7.85 4.21
C MET A 1 -13.74 7.37 5.19
N LEU A 2 -13.08 8.25 5.96
CA LEU A 2 -12.12 7.84 7.02
C LEU A 2 -12.70 6.82 7.99
N GLN A 3 -13.89 7.09 8.54
CA GLN A 3 -14.55 6.18 9.48
C GLN A 3 -14.88 4.80 8.88
N LEU A 4 -15.15 4.73 7.56
CA LEU A 4 -15.38 3.46 6.88
C LEU A 4 -14.07 2.66 6.80
N LEU A 5 -12.99 3.30 6.34
CA LEU A 5 -11.66 2.68 6.26
C LEU A 5 -11.16 2.19 7.63
N GLU A 6 -11.44 2.95 8.69
CA GLU A 6 -11.10 2.57 10.05
C GLU A 6 -11.91 1.37 10.55
N ASN A 7 -13.22 1.36 10.30
CA ASN A 7 -14.09 0.22 10.64
C ASN A 7 -13.67 -1.07 9.91
N ASP A 8 -13.34 -0.96 8.63
CA ASP A 8 -12.85 -2.10 7.83
C ASP A 8 -11.49 -2.57 8.31
N ALA A 9 -10.57 -1.65 8.62
CA ALA A 9 -9.27 -1.97 9.18
C ALA A 9 -9.39 -2.72 10.52
N LYS A 10 -10.28 -2.26 11.41
CA LYS A 10 -10.61 -2.96 12.65
C LYS A 10 -11.18 -4.36 12.38
N TYR A 11 -12.18 -4.45 11.49
CA TYR A 11 -12.82 -5.71 11.13
C TYR A 11 -11.82 -6.77 10.67
N VAL A 12 -10.83 -6.36 9.86
CA VAL A 12 -9.74 -7.23 9.38
C VAL A 12 -8.84 -7.65 10.54
N ASN A 13 -8.40 -6.70 11.38
CA ASN A 13 -7.51 -6.99 12.51
C ASN A 13 -8.13 -7.91 13.56
N ASP A 14 -9.46 -7.91 13.70
CA ASP A 14 -10.18 -8.85 14.57
C ASP A 14 -10.16 -10.30 14.06
N ARG A 15 -9.79 -10.53 12.79
CA ARG A 15 -9.90 -11.83 12.10
C ARG A 15 -8.59 -12.35 11.50
N VAL A 16 -7.60 -11.47 11.36
CA VAL A 16 -6.33 -11.79 10.71
C VAL A 16 -5.18 -11.52 11.68
N THR A 17 -4.29 -12.50 11.82
CA THR A 17 -3.08 -12.35 12.62
C THR A 17 -1.99 -11.65 11.81
N LEU A 18 -1.59 -10.44 12.24
CA LEU A 18 -0.56 -9.63 11.58
C LEU A 18 0.77 -9.56 12.36
N ASN A 19 0.86 -10.21 13.52
CA ASN A 19 2.09 -10.25 14.32
C ASN A 19 3.35 -10.82 13.63
N PRO A 20 3.30 -11.63 12.55
CA PRO A 20 4.54 -12.03 11.88
C PRO A 20 5.18 -10.87 11.11
N LEU A 21 4.46 -9.77 10.92
CA LEU A 21 4.95 -8.58 10.22
C LEU A 21 5.60 -7.56 11.16
N ASP A 22 5.58 -7.79 12.48
CA ASP A 22 6.12 -6.86 13.47
C ASP A 22 7.58 -6.48 13.16
N GLY A 23 7.82 -5.18 12.98
CA GLY A 23 9.16 -4.64 12.72
C GLY A 23 9.73 -4.89 11.33
N LEU A 24 8.95 -5.46 10.40
CA LEU A 24 9.39 -5.69 9.02
C LEU A 24 9.29 -4.41 8.17
N ASP A 25 10.13 -4.35 7.14
CA ASP A 25 10.04 -3.39 6.03
C ASP A 25 9.17 -3.98 4.91
N LEU A 26 7.97 -3.40 4.71
CA LEU A 26 7.02 -3.84 3.68
C LEU A 26 6.98 -2.84 2.52
N THR A 27 7.01 -3.36 1.29
CA THR A 27 6.65 -2.59 0.10
C THR A 27 5.26 -2.97 -0.39
N ILE A 28 4.41 -1.96 -0.62
CA ILE A 28 3.08 -2.14 -1.18
C ILE A 28 3.01 -1.38 -2.49
N THR A 29 2.91 -2.10 -3.62
CA THR A 29 2.69 -1.48 -4.93
C THR A 29 1.21 -1.20 -5.13
N GLY A 30 0.85 -0.20 -5.93
CA GLY A 30 -0.55 0.19 -6.11
C GLY A 30 -1.17 0.76 -4.82
N ALA A 31 -0.34 1.33 -3.95
CA ALA A 31 -0.71 1.81 -2.61
C ALA A 31 -1.83 2.87 -2.58
N THR A 32 -2.00 3.66 -3.64
CA THR A 32 -3.10 4.63 -3.78
C THR A 32 -4.37 4.03 -4.40
N GLY A 33 -4.30 2.79 -4.89
CA GLY A 33 -5.45 2.04 -5.41
C GLY A 33 -6.33 1.49 -4.29
N LEU A 34 -7.52 1.03 -4.64
CA LEU A 34 -8.52 0.54 -3.67
C LEU A 34 -7.95 -0.57 -2.76
N VAL A 35 -7.32 -1.59 -3.34
CA VAL A 35 -6.78 -2.72 -2.58
C VAL A 35 -5.60 -2.28 -1.71
N GLY A 36 -4.60 -1.63 -2.32
CA GLY A 36 -3.40 -1.16 -1.60
C GLY A 36 -3.72 -0.22 -0.45
N LEU A 37 -4.66 0.71 -0.64
CA LEU A 37 -5.07 1.65 0.40
C LEU A 37 -5.74 0.94 1.58
N ASN A 38 -6.64 -0.03 1.32
CA ASN A 38 -7.28 -0.78 2.41
C ASN A 38 -6.27 -1.64 3.18
N ILE A 39 -5.30 -2.25 2.51
CA ILE A 39 -4.20 -2.98 3.17
C ILE A 39 -3.40 -2.04 4.06
N ILE A 40 -3.04 -0.86 3.54
CA ILE A 40 -2.33 0.17 4.31
C ILE A 40 -3.14 0.60 5.54
N CYS A 41 -4.44 0.83 5.41
CA CYS A 41 -5.31 1.17 6.53
C CYS A 41 -5.34 0.05 7.59
N ALA A 42 -5.42 -1.22 7.17
CA ALA A 42 -5.37 -2.37 8.08
C ALA A 42 -4.03 -2.47 8.82
N LEU A 43 -2.89 -2.26 8.13
CA LEU A 43 -1.56 -2.28 8.74
C LEU A 43 -1.32 -1.07 9.65
N ASN A 44 -1.85 0.10 9.33
CA ASN A 44 -1.78 1.27 10.21
C ASN A 44 -2.60 1.07 11.48
N TYR A 45 -3.81 0.52 11.35
CA TYR A 45 -4.62 0.15 12.50
C TYR A 45 -3.87 -0.84 13.39
N TYR A 46 -3.22 -1.84 12.79
CA TYR A 46 -2.37 -2.78 13.52
C TYR A 46 -1.21 -2.08 14.24
N ASN A 47 -0.46 -1.24 13.52
CA ASN A 47 0.65 -0.45 14.04
C ASN A 47 0.27 0.41 15.26
N ASN A 48 -0.93 1.00 15.23
CA ASN A 48 -1.37 1.93 16.25
C ASN A 48 -1.99 1.25 17.48
N ASN A 49 -2.47 0.00 17.35
CA ASN A 49 -3.23 -0.67 18.40
C ASN A 49 -2.57 -1.93 18.97
N PHE A 50 -1.78 -2.66 18.16
CA PHE A 50 -1.38 -4.04 18.50
C PHE A 50 0.10 -4.35 18.27
N ALA A 51 0.77 -3.65 17.34
CA ALA A 51 2.15 -3.96 16.96
C ALA A 51 3.13 -3.79 18.13
N LYS A 52 4.01 -4.77 18.36
CA LYS A 52 5.10 -4.63 19.34
C LYS A 52 6.26 -3.83 18.79
N LYS A 53 6.45 -3.91 17.48
CA LYS A 53 7.42 -3.12 16.70
C LYS A 53 6.71 -2.62 15.46
N ARG A 54 6.85 -1.31 15.18
CA ARG A 54 6.20 -0.68 14.04
C ARG A 54 6.64 -1.36 12.75
N ILE A 55 5.66 -1.74 11.94
CA ILE A 55 5.84 -2.17 10.55
C ILE A 55 6.17 -0.93 9.74
N ASN A 56 7.30 -0.94 9.03
CA ASN A 56 7.68 0.14 8.14
C ASN A 56 7.02 -0.06 6.79
N ILE A 57 6.31 0.95 6.29
CA ILE A 57 5.53 0.84 5.05
C ILE A 57 6.10 1.76 3.97
N ASN A 58 6.61 1.14 2.90
CA ASN A 58 6.96 1.78 1.64
C ASN A 58 5.76 1.70 0.69
N ALA A 59 5.03 2.81 0.56
CA ALA A 59 3.85 2.91 -0.29
C ALA A 59 4.23 3.36 -1.70
N LEU A 60 4.26 2.41 -2.64
CA LEU A 60 4.62 2.66 -4.02
C LEU A 60 3.38 2.88 -4.88
N SER A 61 3.35 3.94 -5.67
CA SER A 61 2.24 4.25 -6.58
C SER A 61 2.70 5.06 -7.78
N TYR A 62 2.00 4.95 -8.91
CA TYR A 62 2.35 5.72 -10.12
C TYR A 62 2.30 7.24 -9.88
N SER A 63 1.25 7.72 -9.18
CA SER A 63 1.09 9.13 -8.83
C SER A 63 1.36 9.37 -7.34
N LYS A 64 1.74 10.62 -7.01
CA LYS A 64 1.79 11.07 -5.62
C LYS A 64 0.40 10.96 -4.96
N PRO A 65 0.33 10.62 -3.67
CA PRO A 65 -0.93 10.65 -2.94
C PRO A 65 -1.42 12.10 -2.83
N SER A 66 -2.75 12.26 -2.80
CA SER A 66 -3.40 13.56 -2.63
C SER A 66 -4.68 13.40 -1.78
N GLY A 67 -5.16 14.53 -1.23
CA GLY A 67 -6.32 14.56 -0.36
C GLY A 67 -6.22 13.55 0.78
N ILE A 68 -7.31 12.81 1.02
CA ILE A 68 -7.42 11.86 2.12
C ILE A 68 -6.30 10.80 2.17
N ILE A 69 -5.76 10.39 1.01
CA ILE A 69 -4.68 9.41 0.96
C ILE A 69 -3.38 10.02 1.45
N TYR A 70 -3.13 11.29 1.09
CA TYR A 70 -1.98 12.03 1.60
C TYR A 70 -2.05 12.21 3.12
N ASP A 71 -3.24 12.53 3.64
CA ASP A 71 -3.46 12.70 5.07
C ASP A 71 -3.16 11.37 5.81
N ILE A 72 -3.73 10.25 5.35
CA ILE A 72 -3.45 8.92 5.91
C ILE A 72 -1.95 8.59 5.88
N PHE A 73 -1.25 8.89 4.78
CA PHE A 73 0.16 8.55 4.64
C PHE A 73 1.03 9.40 5.57
N SER A 74 0.75 10.70 5.65
CA SER A 74 1.52 11.64 6.46
C SER A 74 1.32 11.40 7.96
N GLU A 75 0.08 11.23 8.41
CA GLU A 75 -0.26 10.99 9.83
C GLU A 75 0.31 9.66 10.34
N ASN A 76 0.46 8.66 9.46
CA ASN A 76 0.95 7.33 9.84
C ASN A 76 2.42 7.09 9.45
N SER A 77 3.19 8.14 9.14
CA SER A 77 4.62 8.04 8.80
C SER A 77 4.91 7.01 7.69
N ILE A 78 4.04 6.95 6.68
CA ILE A 78 4.18 6.06 5.53
C ILE A 78 5.12 6.70 4.52
N LYS A 79 6.12 5.95 4.05
CA LYS A 79 7.04 6.44 3.03
C LYS A 79 6.38 6.32 1.66
N SER A 80 5.91 7.44 1.12
CA SER A 80 5.38 7.51 -0.24
C SER A 80 6.51 7.48 -1.28
N ILE A 81 6.44 6.55 -2.23
CA ILE A 81 7.41 6.38 -3.32
C ILE A 81 6.68 6.46 -4.66
N PRO A 82 6.54 7.67 -5.25
CA PRO A 82 5.89 7.82 -6.54
C PRO A 82 6.80 7.36 -7.69
N GLY A 83 6.30 6.52 -8.59
CA GLY A 83 7.01 6.13 -9.80
C GLY A 83 6.37 5.00 -10.58
N ASP A 84 6.88 4.77 -11.79
CA ASP A 84 6.36 3.77 -12.73
C ASP A 84 7.14 2.46 -12.61
N LEU A 85 6.45 1.37 -12.32
CA LEU A 85 7.03 0.03 -12.23
C LEU A 85 7.51 -0.52 -13.58
N ASP A 86 7.10 0.08 -14.71
CA ASP A 86 7.69 -0.25 -16.02
C ASP A 86 9.08 0.39 -16.22
N ASN A 87 9.49 1.30 -15.35
CA ASN A 87 10.76 2.01 -15.48
C ASN A 87 11.86 1.32 -14.66
N TYR A 88 12.75 0.58 -15.33
CA TYR A 88 13.90 -0.07 -14.70
C TYR A 88 14.74 0.86 -13.81
N ASN A 89 14.95 2.12 -14.23
CA ASN A 89 15.72 3.08 -13.44
C ASN A 89 15.00 3.49 -12.16
N PHE A 90 13.68 3.38 -12.10
CA PHE A 90 12.93 3.57 -10.87
C PHE A 90 12.99 2.32 -10.00
N ILE A 91 12.79 1.13 -10.58
CA ILE A 91 12.78 -0.14 -9.84
C ILE A 91 14.07 -0.35 -9.04
N LYS A 92 15.23 -0.05 -9.64
CA LYS A 92 16.54 -0.20 -8.97
C LYS A 92 16.70 0.67 -7.72
N ASP A 93 15.92 1.74 -7.59
CA ASP A 93 15.98 2.70 -6.49
C ASP A 93 14.92 2.40 -5.40
N ILE A 94 14.07 1.38 -5.61
CA ILE A 94 13.10 0.93 -4.61
C ILE A 94 13.87 0.31 -3.42
N PRO A 95 13.58 0.70 -2.17
CA PRO A 95 14.20 0.10 -1.00
C PRO A 95 14.00 -1.42 -0.95
N LEU A 96 15.01 -2.14 -0.44
CA LEU A 96 14.82 -3.54 -0.06
C LEU A 96 13.68 -3.65 0.96
N SER A 97 12.96 -4.76 0.91
CA SER A 97 11.84 -5.04 1.80
C SER A 97 11.85 -6.51 2.16
N ASP A 98 11.47 -6.81 3.40
CA ASP A 98 11.30 -8.18 3.87
C ASP A 98 10.10 -8.85 3.17
N CYS A 99 9.11 -8.05 2.77
CA CYS A 99 7.92 -8.51 2.07
C CYS A 99 7.42 -7.48 1.05
N ILE A 100 6.92 -7.98 -0.09
CA ILE A 100 6.29 -7.17 -1.13
C ILE A 100 4.84 -7.63 -1.31
N ILE A 101 3.90 -6.71 -1.15
CA ILE A 101 2.49 -6.90 -1.48
C ILE A 101 2.23 -6.16 -2.79
N HIS A 102 2.07 -6.93 -3.88
CA HIS A 102 1.84 -6.35 -5.20
C HIS A 102 0.34 -6.13 -5.44
N SER A 103 -0.09 -4.87 -5.41
CA SER A 103 -1.48 -4.48 -5.72
C SER A 103 -1.57 -3.45 -6.86
N ALA A 104 -0.46 -3.17 -7.53
CA ALA A 104 -0.44 -2.40 -8.77
C ALA A 104 -1.04 -3.23 -9.90
N GLY A 105 -2.10 -2.71 -10.51
CA GLY A 105 -2.77 -3.32 -11.64
C GLY A 105 -3.93 -2.45 -12.11
N TYR A 106 -4.45 -2.73 -13.30
CA TYR A 106 -5.60 -2.02 -13.85
C TYR A 106 -6.84 -2.89 -13.81
N GLY A 107 -7.74 -2.61 -12.86
CA GLY A 107 -9.05 -3.27 -12.78
C GLY A 107 -10.09 -2.74 -13.79
N GLN A 108 -9.73 -1.74 -14.61
CA GLN A 108 -10.62 -1.14 -15.62
C GLN A 108 -10.46 -1.86 -16.97
N PRO A 109 -11.51 -2.52 -17.49
CA PRO A 109 -11.42 -3.26 -18.76
C PRO A 109 -10.98 -2.39 -19.95
N GLY A 110 -11.37 -1.11 -19.97
CA GLY A 110 -10.96 -0.18 -21.03
C GLY A 110 -9.45 0.03 -21.13
N LYS A 111 -8.76 0.16 -19.97
CA LYS A 111 -7.30 0.34 -19.95
C LYS A 111 -6.54 -0.92 -20.39
N PHE A 112 -7.11 -2.09 -20.13
CA PHE A 112 -6.55 -3.35 -20.60
C PHE A 112 -6.56 -3.45 -22.14
N LEU A 113 -7.64 -2.97 -22.76
CA LEU A 113 -7.75 -2.94 -24.23
C LEU A 113 -6.77 -1.93 -24.84
N ASP A 114 -6.59 -0.78 -24.20
CA ASP A 114 -5.72 0.30 -24.69
C ASP A 114 -4.23 -0.03 -24.57
N ASN A 115 -3.80 -0.77 -23.55
CA ASN A 115 -2.39 -1.07 -23.35
C ASN A 115 -2.13 -2.42 -22.67
N LYS A 116 -2.25 -3.49 -23.46
CA LYS A 116 -2.19 -4.89 -22.99
C LYS A 116 -0.90 -5.23 -22.22
N ILE A 117 0.26 -4.72 -22.62
CA ILE A 117 1.54 -5.03 -21.96
C ILE A 117 1.62 -4.32 -20.60
N LYS A 118 1.29 -3.02 -20.55
CA LYS A 118 1.29 -2.23 -19.30
C LYS A 118 0.23 -2.65 -18.28
N THR A 119 -0.72 -3.47 -18.69
CA THR A 119 -1.86 -3.90 -17.86
C THR A 119 -1.79 -5.36 -17.46
N ILE A 120 -0.76 -6.10 -17.91
CA ILE A 120 -0.39 -7.38 -17.30
C ILE A 120 0.12 -7.07 -15.91
N SER A 121 -0.62 -7.54 -14.90
CA SER A 121 -0.32 -7.37 -13.47
C SER A 121 0.49 -8.53 -12.94
#